data_AF-A0A258B953-F1
#
_entry.id   AF-A0A258B953-F1
#
_cell.length_a   1.000
_cell.length_b   1.000
_cell.length_c   1.000
_cell.angle_alpha   90.00
_cell.angle_beta   90.00
_cell.angle_gamma   90.00
#
_symmetry.space_group_name_H-M   'P 1'
#
loop_
_entity.id
_entity.type
_entity.pdbx_description
1 polymer ?
#
loop_
_entity_poly.entity_id
_entity_poly.type
_entity_poly.pdbx_seq_one_letter_code
_entity_poly.pdbx_strand_id
1 'polypeptide(L)'
;SVKMLCKGDDRPINTEADRQALLAALASVDMTVLFTERTPVNLIAQIRPDIYVKGGDYEIDTLDETRLIKTWGGKAIAIPFLYERSTTTLLGKIRKQ
;
A
#
# COMPACT_ATOMS: atom_id res chain seq x y z
N SER A 1 7.89 -2.89 3.73
CA SER A 1 8.49 -3.38 2.47
C SER A 1 8.04 -4.81 2.17
N VAL A 2 7.86 -5.17 0.88
CA VAL A 2 7.54 -6.55 0.45
C VAL A 2 8.59 -7.59 0.85
N LYS A 3 9.83 -7.15 1.14
CA LYS A 3 10.87 -7.98 1.76
C LYS A 3 10.42 -8.58 3.09
N MET A 4 9.62 -7.85 3.86
CA MET A 4 9.08 -8.30 5.14
C MET A 4 7.85 -9.21 5.00
N LEU A 5 7.40 -9.47 3.77
CA LEU A 5 6.22 -10.30 3.48
C LEU A 5 6.60 -11.69 2.92
N CYS A 6 7.86 -12.10 3.03
CA CYS A 6 8.38 -13.39 2.56
C CYS A 6 8.01 -13.70 1.10
N LYS A 7 8.00 -12.70 0.21
CA LYS A 7 7.57 -12.85 -1.20
C LYS A 7 8.71 -13.25 -2.15
N GLY A 8 9.86 -13.68 -1.63
CA GLY A 8 11.06 -14.05 -2.38
C GLY A 8 12.18 -12.99 -2.31
N ASP A 9 13.42 -13.45 -2.44
CA ASP A 9 14.64 -12.63 -2.31
C ASP A 9 14.85 -11.68 -3.50
N ASP A 10 14.24 -11.96 -4.64
CA ASP A 10 14.25 -11.14 -5.84
C ASP A 10 13.34 -9.89 -5.74
N ARG A 11 12.80 -9.60 -4.55
CA ARG A 11 11.84 -8.51 -4.32
C ARG A 11 12.34 -7.42 -3.37
N PRO A 12 11.93 -6.15 -3.57
CA PRO A 12 11.18 -5.65 -4.73
C PRO A 12 12.06 -5.62 -5.99
N ILE A 13 11.44 -5.78 -7.15
CA ILE A 13 12.12 -5.81 -8.46
C ILE A 13 12.54 -4.39 -8.88
N ASN A 14 11.63 -3.43 -8.68
CA ASN A 14 11.84 -2.03 -9.00
C ASN A 14 12.30 -1.26 -7.74
N THR A 15 13.16 -0.27 -7.93
CA THR A 15 13.65 0.57 -6.84
C THR A 15 12.52 1.39 -6.20
N GLU A 16 12.77 2.00 -5.05
CA GLU A 16 11.77 2.84 -4.39
C GLU A 16 11.43 4.10 -5.20
N ALA A 17 12.42 4.65 -5.91
CA ALA A 17 12.25 5.78 -6.81
C ALA A 17 11.37 5.41 -8.01
N ASP A 18 11.64 4.29 -8.67
CA ASP A 18 10.86 3.84 -9.84
C ASP A 18 9.39 3.59 -9.49
N ARG A 19 9.15 2.96 -8.32
CA ARG A 19 7.78 2.70 -7.86
C ARG A 19 7.02 3.99 -7.55
N GLN A 20 7.67 4.98 -6.96
CA GLN A 20 7.04 6.29 -6.73
C GLN A 20 6.75 7.01 -8.04
N ALA A 21 7.71 7.04 -8.97
CA ALA A 21 7.51 7.68 -10.27
C ALA A 21 6.32 7.07 -11.02
N LEU A 22 6.19 5.75 -11.02
CA LEU A 22 5.05 5.05 -11.62
C LEU A 22 3.72 5.43 -10.96
N LEU A 23 3.67 5.47 -9.63
CA LEU A 23 2.46 5.85 -8.89
C LEU A 23 2.07 7.32 -9.11
N ALA A 24 3.06 8.22 -9.12
CA ALA A 24 2.87 9.65 -9.35
C ALA A 24 2.44 9.98 -10.79
N ALA A 25 2.69 9.08 -11.74
CA ALA A 25 2.22 9.22 -13.13
C ALA A 25 0.74 8.88 -13.32
N LEU A 26 0.06 8.31 -12.30
CA LEU A 26 -1.36 8.02 -12.39
C LEU A 26 -2.18 9.30 -12.20
N ALA A 27 -3.10 9.58 -13.13
CA ALA A 27 -3.95 10.77 -13.09
C ALA A 27 -4.81 10.91 -11.81
N SER A 28 -5.02 9.80 -11.09
CA SER A 28 -5.80 9.76 -9.84
C SER A 28 -4.94 9.94 -8.58
N VAL A 29 -3.65 10.26 -8.71
CA VAL A 29 -2.70 10.36 -7.59
C VAL A 29 -2.14 11.77 -7.54
N ASP A 30 -2.47 12.52 -6.48
CA ASP A 30 -1.96 13.88 -6.27
C ASP A 30 -0.54 13.88 -5.69
N MET A 31 -0.22 12.91 -4.83
CA MET A 31 1.07 12.84 -4.12
C MET A 31 1.42 11.40 -3.75
N THR A 32 2.72 11.10 -3.79
CA THR A 32 3.29 9.87 -3.23
C THR A 32 4.30 10.22 -2.14
N VAL A 33 4.37 9.39 -1.10
CA VAL A 33 5.28 9.60 0.03
C VAL A 33 5.94 8.28 0.41
N LEU A 34 7.26 8.30 0.61
CA LEU A 34 7.99 7.18 1.20
C LEU A 34 7.96 7.23 2.73
N PHE A 35 7.89 6.05 3.32
CA PHE A 35 8.15 5.84 4.75
C PHE A 35 8.99 4.57 4.90
N THR A 36 9.81 4.52 5.96
CA THR A 36 10.77 3.42 6.18
C THR A 36 10.37 2.53 7.35
N GLU A 37 9.44 3.02 8.18
CA GLU A 37 8.89 2.33 9.32
C GLU A 37 8.10 1.09 8.91
N ARG A 38 7.93 0.16 9.87
CA ARG A 38 7.20 -1.09 9.64
C ARG A 38 5.74 -0.87 9.27
N THR A 39 5.12 0.14 9.86
CA THR A 39 3.74 0.55 9.60
C THR A 39 3.71 2.05 9.25
N PRO A 40 2.75 2.50 8.44
CA PRO A 40 2.59 3.92 8.11
C PRO A 40 1.97 4.75 9.25
N VAL A 41 1.78 4.21 10.46
CA VAL A 41 1.07 4.88 11.57
C VAL A 41 1.66 6.27 11.86
N ASN A 42 3.00 6.39 11.94
CA ASN A 42 3.66 7.68 12.18
C ASN A 42 3.47 8.68 11.03
N LEU A 43 3.50 8.19 9.79
CA LEU A 43 3.24 9.03 8.62
C LEU A 43 1.78 9.51 8.61
N ILE A 44 0.84 8.62 8.88
CA ILE A 44 -0.59 8.92 8.97
C ILE A 44 -0.87 9.93 10.08
N ALA A 45 -0.16 9.85 11.21
CA ALA A 45 -0.30 10.82 12.31
C ALA A 45 0.15 12.24 11.90
N GLN A 46 1.12 12.35 11.00
CA GLN A 46 1.59 13.64 10.46
C GLN A 46 0.64 14.19 9.40
N ILE A 47 0.16 13.33 8.48
CA ILE A 47 -0.74 13.73 7.40
C ILE A 47 -2.16 14.01 7.91
N ARG A 48 -2.62 13.25 8.91
CA ARG A 48 -3.98 13.29 9.49
C ARG A 48 -5.10 13.25 8.43
N PRO A 49 -5.15 12.20 7.57
CA PRO A 49 -6.17 12.15 6.53
C PRO A 49 -7.58 11.96 7.12
N ASP A 50 -8.58 12.51 6.42
CA ASP A 50 -10.00 12.32 6.75
C ASP A 50 -10.49 10.91 6.43
N ILE A 51 -9.90 10.28 5.40
CA ILE A 51 -10.28 8.94 4.93
C ILE A 51 -9.01 8.11 4.70
N TYR A 52 -8.96 6.93 5.31
CA TYR A 52 -7.96 5.89 5.09
C TYR A 52 -8.60 4.69 4.40
N VAL A 53 -8.00 4.25 3.30
CA VAL A 53 -8.55 3.15 2.48
C VAL A 53 -7.55 2.00 2.37
N LYS A 54 -8.04 0.77 2.51
CA LYS A 54 -7.29 -0.46 2.19
C LYS A 54 -8.08 -1.30 1.19
N GLY A 55 -7.43 -1.68 0.10
CA GLY A 55 -8.01 -2.65 -0.84
C GLY A 55 -7.79 -4.08 -0.36
N GLY A 56 -8.85 -4.87 -0.31
CA GLY A 56 -8.83 -6.31 0.00
C GLY A 56 -9.74 -6.66 1.17
N ASP A 57 -9.76 -7.93 1.52
CA ASP A 57 -10.65 -8.49 2.55
C ASP A 57 -10.02 -8.33 3.95
N TYR A 58 -9.71 -7.09 4.31
CA TYR A 58 -9.12 -6.75 5.60
C TYR A 58 -10.19 -6.53 6.66
N GLU A 59 -9.99 -7.12 7.85
CA GLU A 59 -10.69 -6.73 9.08
C GLU A 59 -10.22 -5.32 9.51
N ILE A 60 -10.76 -4.29 8.86
CA ILE A 60 -10.24 -2.92 8.91
C ILE A 60 -10.13 -2.38 10.34
N ASP A 61 -11.05 -2.78 11.24
CA ASP A 61 -11.10 -2.34 12.62
C ASP A 61 -9.97 -2.90 13.50
N THR A 62 -9.28 -3.95 13.05
CA THR A 62 -8.15 -4.54 13.78
C THR A 62 -6.85 -3.76 13.59
N LEU A 63 -6.77 -2.90 12.58
CA LEU A 63 -5.55 -2.20 12.18
C LEU A 63 -5.21 -1.03 13.12
N ASP A 64 -3.91 -0.85 13.41
CA ASP A 64 -3.43 0.24 14.25
C ASP A 64 -3.69 1.60 13.60
N GLU A 65 -3.57 1.69 12.27
CA GLU A 65 -3.89 2.89 11.50
C GLU A 65 -5.36 3.28 11.65
N THR A 66 -6.27 2.30 11.69
CA THR A 66 -7.71 2.55 11.88
C THR A 66 -8.00 3.12 13.27
N ARG A 67 -7.36 2.57 14.31
CA ARG A 67 -7.50 3.11 15.67
C ARG A 67 -7.00 4.55 15.74
N LEU A 68 -5.86 4.83 15.10
CA LEU A 68 -5.28 6.18 15.02
C LEU A 68 -6.24 7.15 14.31
N ILE A 69 -6.73 6.79 13.12
CA ILE A 69 -7.64 7.63 12.31
C ILE A 69 -8.90 8.04 13.10
N LYS A 70 -9.46 7.11 13.89
CA LYS A 70 -10.65 7.36 14.71
C LYS A 70 -10.42 8.41 15.80
N THR A 71 -9.17 8.64 16.24
CA THR A 71 -8.87 9.62 17.31
C THR A 71 -9.17 11.06 16.92
N TRP A 72 -9.31 11.35 15.63
CA TRP A 72 -9.71 12.68 15.12
C TRP A 72 -10.99 12.65 14.29
N GLY A 73 -11.78 11.58 14.38
CA GLY A 73 -13.06 11.46 13.66
C GLY A 73 -12.94 11.09 12.18
N GLY A 74 -11.75 10.70 11.71
CA GLY A 74 -11.58 10.20 10.34
C GLY A 74 -12.23 8.82 10.13
N LYS A 75 -12.34 8.41 8.86
CA LYS A 75 -12.96 7.14 8.44
C LYS A 75 -11.91 6.17 7.92
N ALA A 76 -11.99 4.90 8.32
CA ALA A 76 -11.20 3.82 7.74
C ALA A 76 -12.13 2.86 6.99
N ILE A 77 -11.80 2.53 5.73
CA ILE A 77 -12.68 1.76 4.85
C ILE A 77 -11.86 0.67 4.15
N ALA A 78 -12.35 -0.57 4.21
CA ALA A 78 -11.90 -1.64 3.31
C ALA A 78 -12.74 -1.60 2.02
N ILE A 79 -12.08 -1.63 0.86
CA ILE A 79 -12.73 -1.73 -0.45
C ILE A 79 -12.39 -3.05 -1.13
N PRO A 80 -13.28 -3.63 -1.95
CA PRO A 80 -12.96 -4.83 -2.70
C PRO A 80 -11.70 -4.62 -3.55
N PHE A 81 -10.80 -5.60 -3.53
CA PHE A 81 -9.59 -5.58 -4.35
C PHE A 81 -9.69 -6.66 -5.44
N LEU A 82 -9.58 -6.24 -6.70
CA LEU A 82 -9.60 -7.16 -7.82
C LEU A 82 -8.24 -7.83 -7.96
N TYR A 83 -8.14 -9.07 -7.46
CA TYR A 83 -6.89 -9.84 -7.34
C TYR A 83 -6.30 -10.34 -8.67
N GLU A 84 -6.96 -10.12 -9.82
CA GLU A 84 -6.56 -10.72 -11.10
C GLU A 84 -5.16 -10.28 -11.61
N ARG A 85 -4.57 -9.25 -11.01
CA ARG A 85 -3.31 -8.65 -11.47
C ARG A 85 -2.32 -8.48 -10.31
N SER A 86 -1.55 -9.53 -10.03
CA SER A 86 -0.45 -9.48 -9.07
C SER A 86 0.91 -9.41 -9.78
N THR A 87 1.92 -8.82 -9.13
CA THR A 87 3.31 -8.83 -9.62
C THR A 87 3.84 -10.26 -9.80
N THR A 88 3.40 -11.20 -8.94
CA THR A 88 3.75 -12.61 -9.04
C THR A 88 3.20 -13.22 -10.34
N THR A 89 1.92 -12.98 -10.63
CA THR A 89 1.26 -13.47 -11.84
C THR A 89 1.88 -12.85 -13.09
N LEU A 90 2.21 -11.56 -13.05
CA LEU A 90 2.87 -10.87 -14.17
C LEU A 90 4.25 -11.47 -14.47
N LEU A 91 5.09 -11.65 -13.45
CA LEU A 91 6.40 -12.30 -13.64
C LEU A 91 6.28 -13.73 -14.17
N GLY A 92 5.32 -14.49 -13.67
CA GLY A 92 5.05 -15.84 -14.17
C GLY A 92 4.66 -15.86 -15.65
N LYS A 93 3.94 -14.84 -16.14
CA LYS A 93 3.64 -14.68 -17.57
C LYS A 93 4.90 -14.33 -18.38
N ILE A 94 5.73 -13.40 -17.89
CA ILE A 94 6.95 -12.96 -18.57
C ILE A 94 7.97 -14.10 -18.69
N ARG A 95 8.21 -14.86 -17.60
CA ARG A 95 9.19 -15.97 -17.58
C ARG A 95 8.77 -17.20 -18.41
N LYS A 96 7.51 -17.26 -18.86
CA LYS A 96 6.96 -18.34 -19.69
C LYS A 96 6.95 -18.00 -21.18
N GLN A 97 7.27 -16.76 -21.55
CA GLN A 97 7.60 -16.39 -22.93
C GLN A 97 9.03 -16.85 -23.23
#